data_AF-A0A833DLH1-F1
#
_entry.id   AF-A0A833DLH1-F1
#
_cell.length_a   1.000
_cell.length_b   1.000
_cell.length_c   1.000
_cell.angle_alpha   90.00
_cell.angle_beta   90.00
_cell.angle_gamma   90.00
#
_symmetry.space_group_name_H-M   'P 1'
#
loop_
_entity.id
_entity.type
_entity.pdbx_description
1 polymer ?
#
loop_
_entity_poly.entity_id
_entity_poly.type
_entity_poly.pdbx_seq_one_letter_code
_entity_poly.pdbx_strand_id
1 'polypeptide(L)'
;MRRIVLVTVFASLLLVGAITNQSFGATGHSYVLEWGEFGFAKDGKFFKPQNLATDDEQNIYVTDSGNARVQKFTSDGEFLLSWGTNGKEDGQFLFPVGIATFENFVYVVDE
;
A
#
# COMPACT_ATOMS: atom_id res chain seq x y z
N MET A 1 -36.16 14.02 -37.82
CA MET A 1 -35.21 14.43 -36.77
C MET A 1 -35.03 13.28 -35.80
N ARG A 2 -33.81 12.76 -35.66
CA ARG A 2 -33.46 11.62 -34.80
C ARG A 2 -33.12 12.10 -33.39
N ARG A 3 -33.72 11.49 -32.36
CA ARG A 3 -33.20 11.35 -30.98
C ARG A 3 -33.85 10.08 -30.41
N ILE A 4 -33.40 8.89 -30.79
CA ILE A 4 -32.49 8.00 -30.03
C ILE A 4 -32.79 8.01 -28.53
N VAL A 5 -33.51 6.99 -28.09
CA VAL A 5 -33.44 6.40 -26.74
C VAL A 5 -32.26 5.43 -26.76
N LEU A 6 -31.49 5.31 -25.66
CA LEU A 6 -31.35 4.05 -24.89
C LEU A 6 -30.00 3.91 -24.12
N VAL A 7 -30.17 3.53 -22.85
CA VAL A 7 -29.38 2.59 -22.02
C VAL A 7 -28.01 2.99 -21.48
N THR A 8 -27.96 3.01 -20.16
CA THR A 8 -26.81 2.88 -19.27
C THR A 8 -25.97 1.65 -19.60
N VAL A 9 -24.67 1.84 -19.79
CA VAL A 9 -23.68 0.76 -19.79
C VAL A 9 -22.70 1.03 -18.66
N PHE A 10 -22.61 0.10 -17.71
CA PHE A 10 -21.48 -0.03 -16.79
C PHE A 10 -20.20 -0.14 -17.63
N ALA A 11 -19.38 0.92 -17.64
CA ALA A 11 -18.11 0.90 -18.37
C ALA A 11 -17.09 0.05 -17.59
N SER A 12 -17.15 -1.27 -17.79
CA SER A 12 -15.97 -2.12 -17.74
C SER A 12 -15.16 -1.84 -19.01
N LEU A 13 -14.19 -0.92 -18.94
CA LEU A 13 -13.20 -0.78 -19.99
C LEU A 13 -12.06 -1.76 -19.72
N LEU A 14 -12.18 -2.96 -20.31
CA LEU A 14 -11.02 -3.76 -20.68
C LEU A 14 -10.25 -2.98 -21.76
N LEU A 15 -9.26 -2.20 -21.34
CA LEU A 15 -8.25 -1.68 -22.25
C LEU A 15 -7.15 -2.73 -22.38
N VAL A 16 -7.37 -3.70 -23.26
CA VAL A 16 -6.28 -4.50 -23.81
C VAL A 16 -5.48 -3.57 -24.74
N GLY A 17 -4.27 -3.21 -24.34
CA GLY A 17 -3.25 -2.67 -25.25
C GLY A 17 -2.70 -1.29 -24.89
N ALA A 18 -1.91 -1.19 -23.82
CA ALA A 18 -0.75 -0.28 -23.71
C ALA A 18 -0.06 -0.42 -22.33
N ILE A 19 0.56 -1.56 -22.05
CA ILE A 19 1.62 -1.61 -21.02
C ILE A 19 2.81 -2.33 -21.65
N THR A 20 3.55 -1.63 -22.53
CA THR A 20 4.98 -1.91 -22.67
C THR A 20 5.69 -1.14 -21.57
N ASN A 21 5.48 -1.52 -20.31
CA ASN A 21 6.45 -1.21 -19.28
C ASN A 21 7.55 -2.26 -19.45
N GLN A 22 8.58 -1.89 -20.20
CA GLN A 22 9.81 -2.66 -20.25
C GLN A 22 10.22 -3.01 -18.82
N SER A 23 10.47 -4.30 -18.60
CA SER A 23 11.05 -4.84 -17.40
C SER A 23 12.25 -3.99 -16.96
N PHE A 24 12.24 -3.45 -15.74
CA PHE A 24 13.48 -3.05 -15.12
C PHE A 24 14.30 -4.32 -14.91
N GLY A 25 15.37 -4.43 -15.70
CA GLY A 25 16.05 -5.69 -16.00
C GLY A 25 16.67 -6.39 -14.79
N ALA A 26 16.30 -7.65 -14.62
CA ALA A 26 17.17 -8.81 -14.57
C ALA A 26 16.22 -10.02 -14.66
N THR A 27 16.61 -11.08 -15.35
CA THR A 27 15.77 -12.27 -15.57
C THR A 27 15.08 -12.73 -14.28
N GLY A 28 13.76 -12.62 -14.21
CA GLY A 28 12.94 -13.19 -13.12
C GLY A 28 11.95 -12.26 -12.42
N HIS A 29 11.96 -10.95 -12.68
CA HIS A 29 11.03 -10.01 -12.01
C HIS A 29 10.21 -9.20 -13.02
N SER A 30 8.90 -9.12 -12.76
CA SER A 30 7.94 -8.32 -13.52
C SER A 30 7.39 -7.23 -12.61
N TYR A 31 7.28 -6.00 -13.14
CA TYR A 31 6.51 -4.96 -12.47
C TYR A 31 5.04 -5.40 -12.36
N VAL A 32 4.47 -5.29 -11.16
CA VAL A 32 3.08 -5.70 -10.88
C VAL A 32 2.18 -4.47 -10.70
N LEU A 33 2.42 -3.69 -9.65
CA LEU A 33 1.60 -2.52 -9.33
C LEU A 33 2.37 -1.44 -8.57
N GLU A 34 1.79 -0.25 -8.54
CA GLU A 34 2.17 0.88 -7.69
C GLU A 34 0.90 1.32 -6.95
N TRP A 35 1.00 1.58 -5.66
CA TRP A 35 -0.12 2.02 -4.84
C TRP A 35 0.31 3.01 -3.77
N GLY A 36 -0.69 3.69 -3.19
CA GLY A 36 -0.49 4.74 -2.21
C GLY A 36 -0.38 6.13 -2.83
N GLU A 37 -0.64 7.15 -2.02
CA GLU A 37 -0.50 8.55 -2.41
C GLU A 37 -0.04 9.38 -1.20
N PHE A 38 0.48 10.58 -1.45
CA PHE A 38 0.92 11.47 -0.39
C PHE A 38 -0.24 11.88 0.55
N GLY A 39 -0.04 11.80 1.87
CA GLY A 39 -0.98 12.31 2.87
C GLY A 39 -0.60 12.00 4.32
N PHE A 40 -1.23 12.71 5.26
CA PHE A 40 -0.78 12.78 6.65
C PHE A 40 -1.54 11.91 7.67
N ALA A 41 -2.74 11.44 7.34
CA ALA A 41 -3.58 10.75 8.32
C ALA A 41 -4.64 9.82 7.73
N LYS A 42 -4.81 9.82 6.41
CA LYS A 42 -5.82 8.99 5.75
C LYS A 42 -5.24 7.62 5.45
N ASP A 43 -6.00 6.58 5.74
CA ASP A 43 -5.65 5.21 5.40
C ASP A 43 -5.32 5.07 3.90
N GLY A 44 -4.27 4.31 3.60
CA GLY A 44 -3.73 4.15 2.25
C GLY A 44 -2.90 5.34 1.73
N LYS A 45 -2.76 6.41 2.51
CA LYS A 45 -1.84 7.52 2.20
C LYS A 45 -0.56 7.44 3.04
N PHE A 46 0.52 8.03 2.53
CA PHE A 46 1.83 8.03 3.17
C PHE A 46 2.42 9.43 3.26
N PHE A 47 3.10 9.75 4.35
CA PHE A 47 3.89 10.99 4.44
C PHE A 47 5.38 10.68 4.25
N LYS A 48 5.91 9.67 4.95
CA LYS A 48 7.31 9.22 4.80
C LYS A 48 7.39 7.70 5.02
N PRO A 49 7.02 6.89 4.02
CA PRO A 49 7.16 5.45 4.11
C PRO A 49 8.65 5.08 4.13
N GLN A 50 9.08 4.23 5.07
CA GLN A 50 10.49 3.89 5.28
C GLN A 50 10.84 2.48 4.84
N ASN A 51 10.06 1.50 5.29
CA ASN A 51 10.35 0.08 5.05
C ASN A 51 9.06 -0.73 4.92
N LEU A 52 9.17 -1.96 4.44
CA LEU A 52 8.08 -2.91 4.35
C LEU A 52 8.48 -4.34 4.73
N ALA A 53 7.51 -5.12 5.17
CA ALA A 53 7.63 -6.56 5.41
C ALA A 53 6.35 -7.28 4.95
N THR A 54 6.44 -8.60 4.72
CA THR A 54 5.30 -9.43 4.28
C THR A 54 5.04 -10.55 5.28
N ASP A 55 3.77 -10.88 5.55
CA ASP A 55 3.42 -12.10 6.29
C ASP A 55 3.21 -13.32 5.34
N ASP A 56 2.95 -14.50 5.91
CA ASP A 56 2.71 -15.74 5.16
C ASP A 56 1.43 -15.71 4.31
N GLU A 57 0.53 -14.76 4.59
CA GLU A 57 -0.68 -14.48 3.82
C GLU A 57 -0.43 -13.46 2.68
N GLN A 58 0.82 -13.06 2.47
CA GLN A 58 1.25 -12.06 1.47
C GLN A 58 0.67 -10.66 1.73
N ASN A 59 0.26 -10.36 2.96
CA ASN A 59 -0.08 -8.99 3.32
C ASN A 59 1.19 -8.18 3.47
N ILE A 60 1.13 -6.91 3.05
CA ILE A 60 2.27 -5.98 3.06
C ILE A 60 2.10 -5.01 4.22
N TYR A 61 3.10 -4.92 5.08
CA TYR A 61 3.16 -3.98 6.19
C TYR A 61 4.15 -2.88 5.85
N VAL A 62 3.80 -1.62 6.09
CA VAL A 62 4.64 -0.46 5.76
C VAL A 62 4.77 0.45 6.97
N THR A 63 6.00 0.80 7.33
CA THR A 63 6.28 1.85 8.33
C THR A 63 6.17 3.22 7.68
N ASP A 64 5.22 4.04 8.16
CA ASP A 64 5.00 5.41 7.68
C ASP A 64 5.47 6.40 8.75
N SER A 65 6.79 6.60 8.78
CA SER A 65 7.47 7.41 9.81
C SER A 65 6.91 8.82 9.95
N GLY A 66 6.46 9.41 8.84
CA GLY A 66 5.90 10.75 8.85
C GLY A 66 4.57 10.84 9.60
N ASN A 67 3.82 9.73 9.62
CA ASN A 67 2.51 9.64 10.27
C ASN A 67 2.54 8.82 11.56
N ALA A 68 3.74 8.46 12.05
CA ALA A 68 3.95 7.70 13.28
C ALA A 68 3.07 6.44 13.37
N ARG A 69 3.00 5.68 12.27
CA ARG A 69 2.13 4.51 12.17
C ARG A 69 2.71 3.41 11.29
N VAL A 70 2.13 2.23 11.43
CA VAL A 70 2.25 1.11 10.49
C VAL A 70 0.91 0.92 9.79
N GLN A 71 0.96 0.62 8.49
CA GLN A 71 -0.22 0.27 7.69
C GLN A 71 -0.05 -1.13 7.10
N LYS A 72 -1.12 -1.94 7.13
CA LYS A 72 -1.20 -3.28 6.53
C LYS A 72 -2.08 -3.23 5.28
N PHE A 73 -1.64 -3.89 4.22
CA PHE A 73 -2.29 -3.96 2.92
C PHE A 73 -2.37 -5.40 2.42
N THR A 74 -3.30 -5.67 1.50
CA THR A 74 -3.24 -6.88 0.67
C THR A 74 -2.05 -6.82 -0.30
N SER A 75 -1.72 -7.94 -0.93
CA SER A 75 -0.70 -8.00 -2.00
C SER A 75 -1.04 -7.11 -3.20
N ASP A 76 -2.32 -6.76 -3.39
CA ASP A 76 -2.82 -5.92 -4.47
C ASP A 76 -2.89 -4.42 -4.08
N GLY A 77 -2.39 -4.06 -2.89
CA GLY A 77 -2.31 -2.68 -2.41
C GLY A 77 -3.60 -2.15 -1.77
N GLU A 78 -4.59 -3.00 -1.50
CA GLU A 78 -5.79 -2.60 -0.78
C GLU A 78 -5.50 -2.43 0.72
N PHE A 79 -5.94 -1.32 1.30
CA PHE A 79 -5.76 -1.07 2.73
C PHE A 79 -6.58 -2.04 3.58
N LEU A 80 -5.94 -2.64 4.59
CA LEU A 80 -6.58 -3.54 5.55
C LEU A 80 -6.77 -2.86 6.90
N LEU A 81 -5.68 -2.39 7.50
CA LEU A 81 -5.70 -1.74 8.81
C LEU A 81 -4.46 -0.88 9.05
N SER A 82 -4.52 -0.02 10.06
CA SER A 82 -3.39 0.77 10.53
C SER A 82 -3.36 0.78 12.06
N TRP A 83 -2.17 0.97 12.62
CA TRP A 83 -1.97 1.19 14.05
C TRP A 83 -0.76 2.08 14.30
N GLY A 84 -0.70 2.68 15.48
CA GLY A 84 0.31 3.69 15.80
C GLY A 84 -0.28 5.10 15.82
N THR A 85 0.23 5.89 16.75
CA THR A 85 0.04 7.35 16.83
C THR A 85 1.33 7.97 17.33
N ASN A 86 1.51 9.28 17.16
CA ASN A 86 2.72 9.93 17.66
C ASN A 86 2.81 9.85 19.20
N GLY A 87 3.93 9.33 19.72
CA GLY A 87 4.21 9.29 21.16
C GLY A 87 5.20 8.20 21.57
N LYS A 88 5.27 7.93 22.87
CA LYS A 88 6.26 7.01 23.49
C LYS A 88 5.65 5.89 24.33
N GLU A 89 4.32 5.89 24.45
CA GLU A 89 3.60 4.86 25.18
C GLU A 89 3.40 3.60 24.32
N ASP A 90 2.92 2.52 24.93
CA ASP A 90 2.64 1.27 24.23
C ASP A 90 1.73 1.48 23.02
N GLY A 91 2.19 1.02 21.86
CA GLY A 91 1.47 1.17 20.59
C GLY A 91 1.56 2.57 19.95
N GLN A 92 2.38 3.47 20.50
CA GLN A 92 2.75 4.74 19.87
C GLN A 92 4.13 4.64 19.21
N PHE A 93 4.39 5.54 18.28
CA PHE A 93 5.70 5.65 17.62
C PHE A 93 6.14 7.11 17.51
N LEU A 94 7.45 7.36 17.44
CA LEU A 94 8.00 8.67 17.09
C LEU A 94 8.42 8.72 15.63
N PHE A 95 9.26 7.78 15.21
CA PHE A 95 9.83 7.63 13.89
C PHE A 95 10.01 6.13 13.58
N PRO A 96 8.93 5.38 13.28
CA PRO A 96 9.04 3.97 12.96
C PRO A 96 9.77 3.80 11.63
N VAL A 97 10.89 3.06 11.64
CA VAL A 97 11.75 2.85 10.45
C VAL A 97 11.74 1.39 10.04
N GLY A 98 12.35 0.51 10.83
CA GLY A 98 12.51 -0.91 10.51
C GLY A 98 11.26 -1.70 10.84
N ILE A 99 10.94 -2.70 10.01
CA ILE A 99 9.83 -3.62 10.26
C ILE A 99 10.21 -5.04 9.86
N ALA A 100 9.79 -6.02 10.66
CA ALA A 100 9.90 -7.43 10.34
C ALA A 100 8.65 -8.18 10.84
N THR A 101 8.30 -9.24 10.13
CA THR A 101 7.22 -10.17 10.46
C THR A 101 7.83 -11.52 10.81
N PHE A 102 7.31 -12.19 11.84
CA PHE A 102 7.66 -13.57 12.15
C PHE A 102 6.50 -14.24 12.87
N GLU A 103 5.97 -15.31 12.27
CA GLU A 103 4.71 -15.93 12.67
C GLU A 103 3.61 -14.85 12.81
N ASN A 104 2.96 -14.76 13.96
CA ASN A 104 1.88 -13.80 14.24
C ASN A 104 2.38 -12.44 14.76
N PHE A 105 3.69 -12.20 14.76
CA PHE A 105 4.29 -11.00 15.34
C PHE A 105 4.76 -10.03 14.27
N VAL A 106 4.58 -8.73 14.57
CA VAL A 106 5.16 -7.62 13.82
C VAL A 106 6.10 -6.87 14.75
N TYR A 107 7.38 -6.84 14.40
CA TYR A 107 8.42 -6.12 15.11
C TYR A 107 8.69 -4.81 14.39
N VAL A 108 8.62 -3.70 15.12
CA VAL A 108 8.85 -2.35 14.58
C VAL A 108 9.97 -1.71 15.39
N VAL A 109 10.96 -1.15 14.70
CA VAL A 109 12.01 -0.35 15.32
C VAL A 109 11.63 1.12 15.19
N ASP A 110 11.56 1.78 16.34
CA ASP A 110 11.24 3.19 16.48
C ASP A 110 12.49 3.97 16.89
N GLU A 111 12.79 5.06 16.18
CA GLU A 111 13.97 5.93 16.39
C GLU A 111 13.68 7.11 17.34
#